data_AF-A0A8H7S9J9-F1
#
_entry.id   AF-A0A8H7S9J9-F1
#
_cell.length_a   1.000
_cell.length_b   1.000
_cell.length_c   1.000
_cell.angle_alpha   90.00
_cell.angle_beta   90.00
_cell.angle_gamma   90.00
#
_symmetry.space_group_name_H-M   'P 1'
#
loop_
_entity.id
_entity.type
_entity.pdbx_description
1 polymer ?
#
loop_
_entity_poly.entity_id
_entity_poly.type
_entity_poly.pdbx_seq_one_letter_code
_entity_poly.pdbx_strand_id
1 'polypeptide(L)'
;MASITTADRISDFLHKHEHVAKLTLTAVAASALTATTILSYQTARRRFQARALVRDAKRHPSSKKHSLNQSPLNETLIDEQLSQTIEFLGKERAEKIQNSFVIIVGAGGVGSWAALMLLRAGIKKIRIIDFDQVTLSSLNRHAVATLDDVGTPKVKAIKKHFEKIAPFVQVDSRIELFTKDNADGLLSGSPDYIVDAIDNIDTKLDLIKYCYDCKLKVISSMGAGAKADPSRVQIADISETLEDQLARAVRKKLKKMNIESGVPVVYSAEKPHHVKLLPLEEERVKEADDFAALPDFRSRILPVLGTLPSMFGMAIASFVILKLAEYPNFEPLTIKLRDGLYARIHRDLLARESNQYKNKNCPLDPRDVGYIYEEIWQGRSVLSGPSERVALTRWIRDKPLSYINTVCMTKEEAKAHDKLPADVDLRQHYGDGK
;
A
#
# COMPACT_ATOMS: atom_id res chain seq x y z
N MET A 1 -68.28 46.21 4.37
CA MET A 1 -66.94 45.60 4.17
C MET A 1 -67.13 44.34 3.35
N ALA A 2 -66.85 44.38 2.04
CA ALA A 2 -66.98 43.20 1.18
C ALA A 2 -65.73 42.32 1.30
N SER A 3 -65.90 41.04 1.65
CA SER A 3 -64.81 40.08 1.79
C SER A 3 -64.31 39.66 0.40
N ILE A 4 -63.14 40.16 0.02
CA ILE A 4 -62.41 39.69 -1.18
C ILE A 4 -62.02 38.23 -0.93
N THR A 5 -62.49 37.31 -1.78
CA THR A 5 -62.20 35.89 -1.62
C THR A 5 -60.77 35.57 -2.10
N THR A 6 -60.19 34.49 -1.57
CA THR A 6 -58.81 34.06 -1.89
C THR A 6 -58.63 33.79 -3.39
N ALA A 7 -59.70 33.40 -4.09
CA ALA A 7 -59.70 33.18 -5.53
C ALA A 7 -59.53 34.49 -6.31
N ASP A 8 -60.18 35.57 -5.89
CA ASP A 8 -60.07 36.88 -6.53
C ASP A 8 -58.65 37.45 -6.40
N ARG A 9 -57.99 37.23 -5.26
CA ARG A 9 -56.59 37.63 -5.05
C ARG A 9 -55.59 36.87 -5.93
N ILE A 10 -55.85 35.58 -6.19
CA ILE A 10 -55.02 34.76 -7.06
C ILE A 10 -55.23 35.16 -8.53
N SER A 11 -56.47 35.47 -8.93
CA SER A 11 -56.80 35.98 -10.26
C SER A 11 -56.12 37.32 -10.54
N ASP A 12 -56.23 38.29 -9.62
CA ASP A 12 -55.57 39.59 -9.73
C ASP A 12 -54.04 39.46 -9.75
N PHE A 13 -53.46 38.55 -8.95
CA PHE A 13 -52.01 38.30 -8.94
C PHE A 13 -51.52 37.69 -10.25
N LEU A 14 -52.27 36.73 -10.82
CA LEU A 14 -51.95 36.10 -12.10
C LEU A 14 -52.11 37.08 -13.27
N HIS A 15 -53.09 37.99 -13.22
CA HIS A 15 -53.23 39.06 -14.23
C HIS A 15 -52.11 40.09 -14.14
N LYS A 16 -51.70 40.49 -12.93
CA LYS A 16 -50.64 41.48 -12.73
C LYS A 16 -49.24 40.96 -13.09
N HIS A 17 -49.05 39.64 -13.03
CA HIS A 17 -47.78 38.97 -13.35
C HIS A 17 -47.86 38.05 -14.57
N GLU A 18 -48.87 38.23 -15.43
CA GLU A 18 -49.15 37.36 -16.57
C GLU A 18 -47.94 37.20 -17.51
N HIS A 19 -47.21 38.29 -17.77
CA HIS A 19 -46.00 38.27 -18.58
C HIS A 19 -44.84 37.52 -17.92
N VAL A 20 -44.69 37.64 -16.60
CA VAL A 20 -43.63 36.95 -15.82
C VAL A 20 -43.95 35.47 -15.70
N ALA A 21 -45.22 35.11 -15.47
CA ALA A 21 -45.69 33.73 -15.44
C ALA A 21 -45.55 33.05 -16.81
N LYS A 22 -45.86 33.76 -17.91
CA LYS A 22 -45.61 33.27 -19.27
C LYS A 22 -44.11 33.05 -19.52
N LEU A 23 -43.25 34.00 -19.12
CA LEU A 23 -41.80 33.90 -19.28
C LEU A 23 -41.20 32.73 -18.49
N THR A 24 -41.57 32.56 -17.23
CA THR A 24 -41.09 31.44 -16.39
C THR A 24 -41.59 30.10 -16.91
N LEU A 25 -42.84 30.01 -17.36
CA LEU A 25 -43.38 28.80 -17.97
C LEU A 25 -42.64 28.45 -19.28
N THR A 26 -42.36 29.44 -20.13
CA THR A 26 -41.58 29.21 -21.35
C THR A 26 -40.13 28.82 -21.07
N ALA A 27 -39.50 29.40 -20.04
CA ALA A 27 -38.14 29.05 -19.64
C ALA A 27 -38.07 27.62 -19.10
N VAL A 28 -39.00 27.24 -18.22
CA VAL A 28 -39.09 25.87 -17.66
C VAL A 28 -39.38 24.86 -18.77
N ALA A 29 -40.29 25.17 -19.71
CA ALA A 29 -40.58 24.31 -20.85
C ALA A 29 -39.36 24.14 -21.77
N ALA A 30 -38.63 25.23 -22.06
CA ALA A 30 -37.42 25.18 -22.87
C ALA A 30 -36.30 24.38 -22.19
N SER A 31 -36.09 24.56 -20.88
CA SER A 31 -35.11 23.79 -20.09
C SER A 31 -35.48 22.32 -19.98
N ALA A 32 -36.76 22.00 -19.83
CA ALA A 32 -37.23 20.61 -19.81
C ALA A 32 -37.03 19.95 -21.18
N LEU A 33 -37.27 20.68 -22.29
CA LEU A 33 -37.06 20.20 -23.65
C LEU A 33 -35.58 19.99 -23.96
N THR A 34 -34.69 20.90 -23.51
CA THR A 34 -33.24 20.71 -23.67
C THR A 34 -32.72 19.57 -22.82
N ALA A 35 -33.18 19.42 -21.58
CA ALA A 35 -32.83 18.28 -20.74
C ALA A 35 -33.30 16.95 -21.34
N THR A 36 -34.53 16.87 -21.85
CA THR A 36 -35.04 15.65 -22.50
C THR A 36 -34.31 15.34 -23.81
N THR A 37 -33.99 16.34 -24.63
CA THR A 37 -33.19 16.12 -25.85
C THR A 37 -31.76 15.67 -25.54
N ILE A 38 -31.12 16.21 -24.51
CA ILE A 38 -29.79 15.76 -24.06
C ILE A 38 -29.86 14.33 -23.50
N LEU A 39 -30.83 14.01 -22.65
CA LEU A 39 -31.00 12.67 -22.08
C LEU A 39 -31.36 11.63 -23.15
N SER A 40 -32.22 11.99 -24.11
CA SER A 40 -32.57 11.12 -25.24
C SER A 40 -31.39 10.94 -26.20
N TYR A 41 -30.59 11.97 -26.44
CA TYR A 41 -29.34 11.85 -27.19
C TYR A 41 -28.31 10.99 -26.46
N GLN A 42 -28.12 11.15 -25.16
CA GLN A 42 -27.21 10.34 -24.35
C GLN A 42 -27.65 8.87 -24.31
N THR A 43 -28.94 8.59 -24.15
CA THR A 43 -29.47 7.21 -24.18
C THR A 43 -29.39 6.59 -25.58
N ALA A 44 -29.65 7.35 -26.64
CA ALA A 44 -29.45 6.91 -28.02
C ALA A 44 -27.97 6.62 -28.32
N ARG A 45 -27.06 7.47 -27.86
CA ARG A 45 -25.60 7.27 -27.98
C ARG A 45 -25.12 6.04 -27.22
N ARG A 46 -25.61 5.82 -25.99
CA ARG A 46 -25.34 4.59 -25.21
C ARG A 46 -25.84 3.34 -25.94
N ARG A 47 -27.04 3.39 -26.53
CA ARG A 47 -27.58 2.27 -27.34
C ARG A 47 -26.77 2.04 -28.62
N PHE A 48 -26.32 3.11 -29.27
CA PHE A 48 -25.47 3.00 -30.47
C PHE A 48 -24.10 2.41 -30.13
N GLN A 49 -23.45 2.88 -29.06
CA GLN A 49 -22.19 2.31 -28.56
C GLN A 49 -22.35 0.86 -28.10
N ALA A 50 -23.43 0.52 -27.38
CA ALA A 50 -23.71 -0.87 -27.01
C ALA A 50 -23.91 -1.76 -28.24
N ARG A 51 -24.62 -1.27 -29.27
CA ARG A 51 -24.78 -1.98 -30.55
C ARG A 51 -23.47 -2.08 -31.32
N ALA A 52 -22.63 -1.04 -31.32
CA ALA A 52 -21.31 -1.05 -31.94
C ALA A 52 -20.39 -2.05 -31.24
N LEU A 53 -20.36 -2.08 -29.90
CA LEU A 53 -19.64 -3.07 -29.09
C LEU A 53 -20.14 -4.50 -29.36
N VAL A 54 -21.45 -4.72 -29.49
CA VAL A 54 -22.01 -6.03 -29.87
C VAL A 54 -21.65 -6.40 -31.31
N ARG A 55 -21.56 -5.41 -32.22
CA ARG A 55 -21.19 -5.63 -33.62
C ARG A 55 -19.69 -5.90 -33.78
N ASP A 56 -18.85 -5.23 -32.99
CA ASP A 56 -17.40 -5.46 -32.91
C ASP A 56 -17.10 -6.78 -32.21
N ALA A 57 -17.84 -7.15 -31.16
CA ALA A 57 -17.81 -8.48 -30.55
C ALA A 57 -18.30 -9.60 -31.48
N LYS A 58 -19.06 -9.28 -32.54
CA LYS A 58 -19.45 -10.21 -33.61
C LYS A 58 -18.47 -10.23 -34.79
N ARG A 59 -17.79 -9.10 -35.08
CA ARG A 59 -16.77 -8.97 -36.15
C ARG A 59 -15.43 -9.56 -35.74
N HIS A 60 -15.08 -9.42 -34.47
CA HIS A 60 -14.08 -10.24 -33.80
C HIS A 60 -14.84 -11.31 -33.03
N PRO A 61 -15.22 -12.45 -33.64
CA PRO A 61 -15.62 -13.58 -32.82
C PRO A 61 -14.52 -13.74 -31.79
N SER A 62 -14.90 -13.72 -30.50
CA SER A 62 -14.01 -14.02 -29.39
C SER A 62 -13.03 -15.05 -29.89
N SER A 63 -11.73 -14.70 -29.96
CA SER A 63 -10.68 -15.68 -30.25
C SER A 63 -11.11 -16.91 -29.49
N LYS A 64 -11.33 -18.03 -30.21
CA LYS A 64 -11.85 -19.28 -29.66
C LYS A 64 -11.38 -19.34 -28.23
N LYS A 65 -12.30 -19.45 -27.25
CA LYS A 65 -11.93 -19.93 -25.93
C LYS A 65 -11.23 -21.26 -26.19
N HIS A 66 -9.93 -21.22 -26.46
CA HIS A 66 -9.05 -22.26 -26.07
C HIS A 66 -9.26 -22.24 -24.57
N SER A 67 -10.11 -23.16 -24.09
CA SER A 67 -9.70 -23.88 -22.91
C SER A 67 -8.23 -24.17 -23.17
N LEU A 68 -7.35 -23.58 -22.37
CA LEU A 68 -5.97 -24.01 -22.30
C LEU A 68 -6.05 -25.45 -21.79
N ASN A 69 -6.41 -26.37 -22.67
CA ASN A 69 -6.15 -27.77 -22.50
C ASN A 69 -4.64 -27.82 -22.31
N GLN A 70 -4.25 -28.37 -21.16
CA GLN A 70 -2.87 -28.55 -20.71
C GLN A 70 -2.09 -29.32 -21.78
N SER A 71 -1.57 -28.59 -22.75
CA SER A 71 -0.58 -29.09 -23.70
C SER A 71 0.78 -28.98 -23.00
N PRO A 72 1.63 -30.00 -23.07
CA PRO A 72 2.99 -29.95 -22.50
C PRO A 72 3.77 -28.71 -22.97
N LEU A 73 3.55 -28.26 -24.21
CA LEU A 73 4.14 -27.03 -24.75
C LEU A 73 3.74 -25.76 -23.98
N ASN A 74 2.54 -25.70 -23.41
CA ASN A 74 2.12 -24.54 -22.61
C ASN A 74 2.82 -24.53 -21.25
N GLU A 75 3.00 -25.69 -20.61
CA GLU A 75 3.75 -25.78 -19.34
C GLU A 75 5.22 -25.39 -19.56
N THR A 76 5.84 -25.86 -20.64
CA THR A 76 7.22 -25.47 -20.98
C THR A 76 7.38 -23.97 -21.22
N LEU A 77 6.41 -23.32 -21.89
CA LEU A 77 6.44 -21.87 -22.09
C LEU A 77 6.25 -21.07 -20.79
N ILE A 78 5.42 -21.57 -19.87
CA ILE A 78 5.22 -20.96 -18.55
C ILE A 78 6.50 -21.09 -17.73
N ASP A 79 7.12 -22.27 -17.72
CA ASP A 79 8.38 -22.52 -17.02
C ASP A 79 9.49 -21.63 -17.58
N GLU A 80 9.58 -21.47 -18.90
CA GLU A 80 10.54 -20.56 -19.54
C GLU A 80 10.29 -19.10 -19.14
N GLN A 81 9.02 -18.67 -19.13
CA GLN A 81 8.64 -17.32 -18.68
C GLN A 81 9.02 -17.07 -17.21
N LEU A 82 9.01 -18.12 -16.37
CA LEU A 82 9.32 -18.05 -14.94
C LEU A 82 10.75 -18.49 -14.60
N SER A 83 11.56 -18.83 -15.60
CA SER A 83 12.90 -19.44 -15.46
C SER A 83 13.78 -18.70 -14.46
N GLN A 84 13.90 -17.37 -14.58
CA GLN A 84 14.71 -16.55 -13.67
C GLN A 84 14.23 -16.59 -12.22
N THR A 85 12.92 -16.67 -11.98
CA THR A 85 12.36 -16.79 -10.62
C THR A 85 12.64 -18.18 -10.05
N ILE A 86 12.53 -19.22 -10.89
CA ILE A 86 12.82 -20.61 -10.53
C ILE A 86 14.30 -20.80 -10.22
N GLU A 87 15.20 -20.24 -11.03
CA GLU A 87 16.65 -20.28 -10.82
C GLU A 87 17.05 -19.58 -9.52
N PHE A 88 16.46 -18.41 -9.23
CA PHE A 88 16.79 -17.65 -8.02
C PHE A 88 16.27 -18.31 -6.72
N LEU A 89 15.03 -18.80 -6.71
CA LEU A 89 14.39 -19.33 -5.49
C LEU A 89 14.54 -20.85 -5.30
N GLY A 90 14.83 -21.56 -6.39
CA GLY A 90 14.68 -23.00 -6.51
C GLY A 90 13.24 -23.41 -6.83
N LYS A 91 13.10 -24.58 -7.46
CA LYS A 91 11.82 -25.10 -7.97
C LYS A 91 10.74 -25.23 -6.91
N GLU A 92 11.07 -25.77 -5.73
CA GLU A 92 10.11 -25.97 -4.63
C GLU A 92 9.46 -24.65 -4.17
N ARG A 93 10.28 -23.61 -3.97
CA ARG A 93 9.79 -22.30 -3.54
C ARG A 93 8.99 -21.59 -4.62
N ALA A 94 9.41 -21.72 -5.87
CA ALA A 94 8.67 -21.21 -7.02
C ALA A 94 7.28 -21.87 -7.13
N GLU A 95 7.19 -23.20 -6.93
CA GLU A 95 5.91 -23.92 -6.90
C GLU A 95 4.99 -23.44 -5.77
N LYS A 96 5.52 -23.15 -4.57
CA LYS A 96 4.76 -22.54 -3.47
C LYS A 96 4.15 -21.20 -3.88
N ILE A 97 4.94 -20.32 -4.49
CA ILE A 97 4.45 -19.03 -5.02
C ILE A 97 3.36 -19.25 -6.05
N GLN A 98 3.58 -20.15 -7.02
CA GLN A 98 2.61 -20.41 -8.07
C GLN A 98 1.27 -20.89 -7.51
N ASN A 99 1.28 -21.73 -6.49
CA ASN A 99 0.06 -22.28 -5.88
C ASN A 99 -0.63 -21.33 -4.89
N SER A 100 -0.08 -20.14 -4.67
CA SER A 100 -0.62 -19.16 -3.74
C SER A 100 -1.84 -18.40 -4.30
N PHE A 101 -2.70 -17.92 -3.40
CA PHE A 101 -3.79 -17.00 -3.67
C PHE A 101 -3.56 -15.67 -2.97
N VAL A 102 -3.45 -14.58 -3.74
CA VAL A 102 -3.28 -13.22 -3.20
C VAL A 102 -4.47 -12.32 -3.54
N ILE A 103 -4.91 -11.55 -2.56
CA ILE A 103 -5.94 -10.52 -2.72
C ILE A 103 -5.30 -9.14 -2.64
N ILE A 104 -5.61 -8.27 -3.59
CA ILE A 104 -5.20 -6.87 -3.60
C ILE A 104 -6.44 -5.99 -3.44
N VAL A 105 -6.45 -5.16 -2.40
CA VAL A 105 -7.51 -4.18 -2.13
C VAL A 105 -6.99 -2.79 -2.47
N GLY A 106 -7.60 -2.15 -3.47
CA GLY A 106 -7.12 -0.94 -4.11
C GLY A 106 -6.27 -1.25 -5.35
N ALA A 107 -6.67 -0.71 -6.50
CA ALA A 107 -6.06 -0.86 -7.82
C ALA A 107 -5.46 0.47 -8.33
N GLY A 108 -5.08 1.37 -7.41
CA GLY A 108 -4.40 2.62 -7.74
C GLY A 108 -2.92 2.43 -8.10
N GLY A 109 -2.13 3.51 -8.02
CA GLY A 109 -0.71 3.50 -8.38
C GLY A 109 0.20 2.59 -7.54
N VAL A 110 -0.26 2.09 -6.39
CA VAL A 110 0.47 1.08 -5.62
C VAL A 110 -0.02 -0.32 -6.00
N GLY A 111 -1.32 -0.57 -5.79
CA GLY A 111 -1.91 -1.89 -5.96
C GLY A 111 -1.82 -2.43 -7.38
N SER A 112 -1.90 -1.57 -8.41
CA SER A 112 -1.73 -2.01 -9.80
C SER A 112 -0.32 -2.56 -10.08
N TRP A 113 0.71 -1.96 -9.47
CA TRP A 113 2.11 -2.42 -9.63
C TRP A 113 2.39 -3.65 -8.79
N ALA A 114 1.87 -3.71 -7.56
CA ALA A 114 1.94 -4.90 -6.73
C ALA A 114 1.31 -6.11 -7.46
N ALA A 115 0.08 -5.96 -7.96
CA ALA A 115 -0.62 -7.00 -8.69
C ALA A 115 0.16 -7.44 -9.95
N LEU A 116 0.76 -6.50 -10.69
CA LEU A 116 1.51 -6.81 -11.91
C LEU A 116 2.79 -7.62 -11.60
N MET A 117 3.52 -7.26 -10.54
CA MET A 117 4.73 -8.00 -10.15
C MET A 117 4.40 -9.38 -9.57
N LEU A 118 3.31 -9.48 -8.79
CA LEU A 118 2.80 -10.76 -8.29
C LEU A 118 2.37 -11.71 -9.44
N LEU A 119 1.70 -11.17 -10.46
CA LEU A 119 1.36 -11.88 -11.69
C LEU A 119 2.62 -12.42 -12.37
N ARG A 120 3.65 -11.57 -12.52
CA ARG A 120 4.91 -11.93 -13.19
C ARG A 120 5.76 -12.93 -12.41
N ALA A 121 5.56 -13.04 -11.09
CA ALA A 121 6.17 -14.07 -10.27
C ALA A 121 5.48 -15.45 -10.39
N GLY A 122 4.38 -15.53 -11.15
CA GLY A 122 3.71 -16.79 -11.46
C GLY A 122 2.58 -17.18 -10.51
N ILE A 123 2.14 -16.30 -9.60
CA ILE A 123 1.01 -16.55 -8.70
C ILE A 123 -0.24 -16.88 -9.53
N LYS A 124 -0.79 -18.10 -9.38
CA LYS A 124 -1.88 -18.60 -10.24
C LYS A 124 -3.23 -18.00 -9.92
N LYS A 125 -3.45 -17.42 -8.74
CA LYS A 125 -4.74 -16.83 -8.37
C LYS A 125 -4.56 -15.45 -7.75
N ILE A 126 -5.14 -14.45 -8.40
CA ILE A 126 -5.12 -13.06 -7.95
C ILE A 126 -6.55 -12.53 -7.92
N ARG A 127 -7.00 -12.03 -6.77
CA ARG A 127 -8.23 -11.24 -6.68
C ARG A 127 -7.87 -9.76 -6.53
N ILE A 128 -8.56 -8.89 -7.26
CA ILE A 128 -8.36 -7.45 -7.20
C ILE A 128 -9.71 -6.79 -6.92
N ILE A 129 -9.74 -5.96 -5.87
CA ILE A 129 -10.93 -5.27 -5.39
C ILE A 129 -10.70 -3.77 -5.51
N ASP A 130 -11.46 -3.10 -6.36
CA ASP A 130 -11.51 -1.64 -6.47
C ASP A 130 -12.81 -1.23 -7.18
N PHE A 131 -13.48 -0.20 -6.69
CA PHE A 131 -14.71 0.34 -7.26
C PHE A 131 -14.46 1.45 -8.29
N ASP A 132 -13.26 2.04 -8.30
CA ASP A 132 -12.91 3.18 -9.14
C ASP A 132 -12.77 2.81 -10.62
N GLN A 133 -12.92 3.84 -11.45
CA GLN A 133 -12.60 3.80 -12.87
C GLN A 133 -11.21 4.40 -13.15
N VAL A 134 -10.63 4.03 -14.29
CA VAL A 134 -9.41 4.65 -14.81
C VAL A 134 -9.75 6.09 -15.24
N THR A 135 -9.02 7.06 -14.70
CA THR A 135 -9.12 8.47 -15.11
C THR A 135 -7.87 8.88 -15.89
N LEU A 136 -7.91 10.02 -16.60
CA LEU A 136 -6.70 10.58 -17.22
C LEU A 136 -5.59 10.81 -16.18
N SER A 137 -5.97 11.28 -14.98
CA SER A 137 -5.02 11.47 -13.88
C SER A 137 -4.43 10.17 -13.34
N SER A 138 -5.01 9.01 -13.65
CA SER A 138 -4.48 7.70 -13.25
C SER A 138 -3.27 7.29 -14.09
N LEU A 139 -3.18 7.75 -15.33
CA LEU A 139 -2.18 7.29 -16.30
C LEU A 139 -0.74 7.66 -15.94
N ASN A 140 -0.53 8.66 -15.07
CA ASN A 140 0.81 9.02 -14.63
C ASN A 140 1.44 7.99 -13.67
N ARG A 141 0.67 7.05 -13.13
CA ARG A 141 1.12 6.12 -12.08
C ARG A 141 0.53 4.71 -12.11
N HIS A 142 -0.58 4.48 -12.81
CA HIS A 142 -1.20 3.16 -12.90
C HIS A 142 -0.38 2.23 -13.80
N ALA A 143 -0.17 0.98 -13.40
CA ALA A 143 0.84 0.10 -13.99
C ALA A 143 0.58 -0.31 -15.44
N VAL A 144 -0.67 -0.58 -15.78
CA VAL A 144 -1.06 -1.16 -17.09
C VAL A 144 -2.09 -0.35 -17.86
N ALA A 145 -2.65 0.69 -17.24
CA ALA A 145 -3.77 1.41 -17.87
C ALA A 145 -3.25 2.27 -19.02
N THR A 146 -3.94 2.24 -20.14
CA THR A 146 -3.65 3.09 -21.30
C THR A 146 -4.77 4.12 -21.51
N LEU A 147 -4.60 5.01 -22.49
CA LEU A 147 -5.65 5.97 -22.89
C LEU A 147 -6.97 5.26 -23.25
N ASP A 148 -6.90 4.07 -23.83
CA ASP A 148 -8.08 3.27 -24.22
C ASP A 148 -8.87 2.73 -23.03
N ASP A 149 -8.26 2.70 -21.84
CA ASP A 149 -8.90 2.17 -20.63
C ASP A 149 -9.61 3.26 -19.83
N VAL A 150 -9.45 4.55 -20.18
CA VAL A 150 -10.09 5.67 -19.49
C VAL A 150 -11.62 5.51 -19.50
N GLY A 151 -12.24 5.63 -18.32
CA GLY A 151 -13.68 5.40 -18.11
C GLY A 151 -14.07 3.93 -17.94
N THR A 152 -13.12 3.00 -17.91
CA THR A 152 -13.38 1.59 -17.55
C THR A 152 -13.02 1.33 -16.08
N PRO A 153 -13.68 0.39 -15.39
CA PRO A 153 -13.29 0.00 -14.03
C PRO A 153 -11.84 -0.46 -13.97
N LYS A 154 -11.05 0.04 -13.02
CA LYS A 154 -9.61 -0.27 -12.91
C LYS A 154 -9.33 -1.76 -12.86
N VAL A 155 -10.12 -2.51 -12.09
CA VAL A 155 -9.98 -3.97 -11.98
C VAL A 155 -10.24 -4.71 -13.29
N LYS A 156 -11.07 -4.15 -14.19
CA LYS A 156 -11.33 -4.72 -15.52
C LYS A 156 -10.21 -4.38 -16.49
N ALA A 157 -9.68 -3.15 -16.46
CA ALA A 157 -8.50 -2.78 -17.21
C ALA A 157 -7.31 -3.68 -16.83
N ILE A 158 -7.06 -3.88 -15.53
CA ILE A 158 -6.01 -4.78 -15.05
C ILE A 158 -6.19 -6.21 -15.60
N LYS A 159 -7.38 -6.78 -15.45
CA LYS A 159 -7.67 -8.13 -15.95
C LYS A 159 -7.42 -8.27 -17.45
N LYS A 160 -7.90 -7.32 -18.26
CA LYS A 160 -7.70 -7.27 -19.73
C LYS A 160 -6.22 -7.31 -20.10
N HIS A 161 -5.36 -6.62 -19.35
CA HIS A 161 -3.91 -6.61 -19.62
C HIS A 161 -3.21 -7.85 -19.05
N PHE A 162 -3.64 -8.36 -17.89
CA PHE A 162 -3.06 -9.55 -17.27
C PHE A 162 -3.29 -10.81 -18.10
N GLU A 163 -4.47 -10.95 -18.72
CA GLU A 163 -4.78 -12.05 -19.64
C GLU A 163 -3.84 -12.09 -20.86
N LYS A 164 -3.20 -10.96 -21.22
CA LYS A 164 -2.19 -10.89 -22.28
C LYS A 164 -0.78 -11.18 -21.78
N ILE A 165 -0.50 -10.92 -20.50
CA ILE A 165 0.85 -11.05 -19.91
C ILE A 165 1.08 -12.46 -19.38
N ALA A 166 0.08 -13.03 -18.69
CA ALA A 166 0.17 -14.33 -18.05
C ALA A 166 -1.22 -15.00 -18.11
N PRO A 167 -1.62 -15.56 -19.27
CA PRO A 167 -2.95 -16.15 -19.46
C PRO A 167 -3.23 -17.38 -18.57
N PHE A 168 -2.19 -17.94 -17.96
CA PHE A 168 -2.28 -19.05 -17.01
C PHE A 168 -2.70 -18.61 -15.59
N VAL A 169 -2.77 -17.31 -15.32
CA VAL A 169 -3.19 -16.78 -14.01
C VAL A 169 -4.69 -16.49 -14.01
N GLN A 170 -5.37 -17.02 -12.99
CA GLN A 170 -6.77 -16.72 -12.70
C GLN A 170 -6.90 -15.35 -12.03
N VAL A 171 -7.45 -14.38 -12.76
CA VAL A 171 -7.75 -13.04 -12.25
C VAL A 171 -9.24 -12.89 -11.91
N ASP A 172 -9.53 -12.68 -10.63
CA ASP A 172 -10.86 -12.38 -10.08
C ASP A 172 -11.01 -10.87 -9.82
N SER A 173 -11.75 -10.17 -10.68
CA SER A 173 -11.96 -8.72 -10.60
C SER A 173 -13.27 -8.39 -9.89
N ARG A 174 -13.21 -7.71 -8.74
CA ARG A 174 -14.36 -7.23 -7.97
C ARG A 174 -14.48 -5.72 -8.05
N ILE A 175 -15.56 -5.24 -8.67
CA ILE A 175 -15.87 -3.81 -8.79
C ILE A 175 -16.70 -3.40 -7.58
N GLU A 176 -16.06 -3.38 -6.41
CA GLU A 176 -16.73 -3.19 -5.12
C GLU A 176 -15.85 -2.35 -4.20
N LEU A 177 -16.48 -1.50 -3.39
CA LEU A 177 -15.81 -0.81 -2.30
C LEU A 177 -15.70 -1.78 -1.13
N PHE A 178 -14.51 -1.86 -0.53
CA PHE A 178 -14.34 -2.63 0.69
C PHE A 178 -15.06 -1.94 1.87
N THR A 179 -15.82 -2.71 2.63
CA THR A 179 -16.51 -2.29 3.86
C THR A 179 -16.46 -3.44 4.86
N LYS A 180 -16.78 -3.17 6.14
CA LYS A 180 -16.88 -4.27 7.13
C LYS A 180 -17.92 -5.30 6.73
N ASP A 181 -19.06 -4.84 6.21
CA ASP A 181 -20.22 -5.69 5.97
C ASP A 181 -19.99 -6.69 4.81
N ASN A 182 -19.13 -6.35 3.85
CA ASN A 182 -18.78 -7.23 2.74
C ASN A 182 -17.39 -7.89 2.88
N ALA A 183 -16.69 -7.70 4.01
CA ALA A 183 -15.34 -8.21 4.22
C ALA A 183 -15.27 -9.75 4.09
N ASP A 184 -16.21 -10.47 4.72
CA ASP A 184 -16.32 -11.93 4.66
C ASP A 184 -16.37 -12.43 3.21
N GLY A 185 -17.20 -11.79 2.38
CA GLY A 185 -17.37 -12.16 0.98
C GLY A 185 -16.15 -11.81 0.13
N LEU A 186 -15.63 -10.59 0.28
CA LEU A 186 -14.53 -10.09 -0.54
C LEU A 186 -13.19 -10.77 -0.22
N LEU A 187 -12.94 -11.11 1.04
CA LEU A 187 -11.71 -11.74 1.51
C LEU A 187 -11.82 -13.27 1.64
N SER A 188 -12.94 -13.85 1.21
CA SER A 188 -13.17 -15.29 1.20
C SER A 188 -12.21 -16.07 0.30
N GLY A 189 -12.10 -17.38 0.58
CA GLY A 189 -11.35 -18.33 -0.25
C GLY A 189 -9.93 -18.59 0.23
N SER A 190 -9.66 -18.34 1.52
CA SER A 190 -8.39 -18.61 2.21
C SER A 190 -7.16 -18.04 1.48
N PRO A 191 -7.07 -16.71 1.36
CA PRO A 191 -5.90 -16.10 0.74
C PRO A 191 -4.64 -16.32 1.58
N ASP A 192 -3.53 -16.62 0.90
CA ASP A 192 -2.21 -16.73 1.52
C ASP A 192 -1.64 -15.36 1.89
N TYR A 193 -2.07 -14.31 1.19
CA TYR A 193 -1.70 -12.94 1.49
C TYR A 193 -2.74 -11.93 1.02
N ILE A 194 -2.86 -10.83 1.77
CA ILE A 194 -3.66 -9.66 1.43
C ILE A 194 -2.75 -8.43 1.29
N VAL A 195 -2.91 -7.70 0.20
CA VAL A 195 -2.24 -6.42 -0.05
C VAL A 195 -3.25 -5.31 0.12
N ASP A 196 -3.01 -4.43 1.09
CA ASP A 196 -3.77 -3.20 1.28
C ASP A 196 -3.08 -2.02 0.58
N ALA A 197 -3.70 -1.53 -0.48
CA ALA A 197 -3.31 -0.34 -1.23
C ALA A 197 -4.41 0.74 -1.24
N ILE A 198 -5.25 0.76 -0.19
CA ILE A 198 -6.34 1.71 -0.01
C ILE A 198 -5.79 3.10 0.37
N ASP A 199 -6.39 4.18 -0.15
CA ASP A 199 -6.01 5.56 0.18
C ASP A 199 -6.84 6.16 1.34
N ASN A 200 -8.10 5.75 1.51
CA ASN A 200 -8.93 6.15 2.65
C ASN A 200 -8.49 5.51 3.97
N ILE A 201 -8.30 6.34 5.00
CA ILE A 201 -7.80 5.92 6.31
C ILE A 201 -8.78 4.97 7.03
N ASP A 202 -10.07 5.27 7.00
CA ASP A 202 -11.06 4.50 7.77
C ASP A 202 -11.29 3.13 7.14
N THR A 203 -11.46 3.07 5.81
CA THR A 203 -11.55 1.79 5.09
C THR A 203 -10.27 0.95 5.25
N LYS A 204 -9.09 1.58 5.25
CA LYS A 204 -7.81 0.93 5.53
C LYS A 204 -7.77 0.30 6.92
N LEU A 205 -8.20 1.04 7.94
CA LEU A 205 -8.24 0.52 9.31
C LEU A 205 -9.20 -0.64 9.46
N ASP A 206 -10.35 -0.56 8.79
CA ASP A 206 -11.34 -1.63 8.80
C ASP A 206 -10.78 -2.91 8.16
N LEU A 207 -10.07 -2.78 7.04
CA LEU A 207 -9.38 -3.91 6.40
C LEU A 207 -8.29 -4.50 7.32
N ILE A 208 -7.38 -3.66 7.84
CA ILE A 208 -6.29 -4.12 8.71
C ILE A 208 -6.85 -4.81 9.95
N LYS A 209 -7.87 -4.21 10.58
CA LYS A 209 -8.51 -4.78 11.76
C LYS A 209 -9.17 -6.12 11.46
N TYR A 210 -9.94 -6.21 10.37
CA TYR A 210 -10.57 -7.46 9.97
C TYR A 210 -9.52 -8.56 9.74
N CYS A 211 -8.46 -8.25 8.99
CA CYS A 211 -7.36 -9.19 8.77
C CYS A 211 -6.70 -9.63 10.08
N TYR A 212 -6.48 -8.70 11.01
CA TYR A 212 -5.91 -8.99 12.32
C TYR A 212 -6.81 -9.93 13.14
N ASP A 213 -8.10 -9.61 13.25
CA ASP A 213 -9.07 -10.39 14.02
C ASP A 213 -9.26 -11.80 13.43
N CYS A 214 -9.28 -11.92 12.10
CA CYS A 214 -9.41 -13.19 11.38
C CYS A 214 -8.08 -13.92 11.12
N LYS A 215 -6.95 -13.40 11.63
CA LYS A 215 -5.60 -13.95 11.43
C LYS A 215 -5.20 -14.13 9.96
N LEU A 216 -5.67 -13.24 9.09
CA LEU A 216 -5.28 -13.18 7.68
C LEU A 216 -3.99 -12.37 7.53
N LYS A 217 -3.02 -12.91 6.79
CA LYS A 217 -1.74 -12.23 6.54
C LYS A 217 -1.99 -10.99 5.65
N VAL A 218 -1.56 -9.82 6.11
CA VAL A 218 -1.75 -8.55 5.40
C VAL A 218 -0.47 -7.73 5.39
N ILE A 219 -0.20 -7.04 4.28
CA ILE A 219 0.78 -5.95 4.18
C ILE A 219 0.07 -4.69 3.69
N SER A 220 0.35 -3.55 4.32
CA SER A 220 -0.33 -2.30 4.01
C SER A 220 0.62 -1.23 3.46
N SER A 221 0.15 -0.51 2.43
CA SER A 221 0.82 0.67 1.89
C SER A 221 0.43 1.93 2.66
N MET A 222 1.46 2.68 3.08
CA MET A 222 1.31 3.99 3.73
C MET A 222 1.44 5.13 2.71
N GLY A 223 1.85 6.33 3.14
CA GLY A 223 1.79 7.52 2.31
C GLY A 223 2.87 7.52 1.22
N ALA A 224 2.49 7.30 -0.04
CA ALA A 224 3.38 7.48 -1.20
C ALA A 224 3.28 8.87 -1.85
N GLY A 225 2.32 9.71 -1.44
CA GLY A 225 2.14 11.06 -1.97
C GLY A 225 3.12 12.08 -1.37
N ALA A 226 3.39 13.17 -2.09
CA ALA A 226 4.29 14.24 -1.69
C ALA A 226 5.72 13.81 -1.32
N LYS A 227 6.20 12.74 -1.97
CA LYS A 227 7.52 12.15 -1.77
C LYS A 227 8.22 11.97 -3.11
N ALA A 228 9.55 12.01 -3.09
CA ALA A 228 10.38 11.93 -4.29
C ALA A 228 11.63 11.04 -4.12
N ASP A 229 12.06 10.75 -2.88
CA ASP A 229 13.30 10.03 -2.63
C ASP A 229 13.07 8.51 -2.53
N PRO A 230 13.51 7.72 -3.54
CA PRO A 230 13.32 6.28 -3.54
C PRO A 230 14.19 5.56 -2.51
N SER A 231 15.30 6.16 -2.08
CA SER A 231 16.23 5.54 -1.12
C SER A 231 15.65 5.43 0.30
N ARG A 232 14.54 6.12 0.55
CA ARG A 232 13.88 6.19 1.86
C ARG A 232 12.63 5.32 1.96
N VAL A 233 12.33 4.54 0.92
CA VAL A 233 11.26 3.53 0.95
C VAL A 233 11.71 2.36 1.82
N GLN A 234 10.89 1.99 2.80
CA GLN A 234 11.20 0.95 3.76
C GLN A 234 10.01 0.05 4.01
N ILE A 235 10.30 -1.17 4.45
CA ILE A 235 9.33 -2.15 4.92
C ILE A 235 9.60 -2.37 6.41
N ALA A 236 8.60 -2.19 7.25
CA ALA A 236 8.71 -2.32 8.70
C ALA A 236 7.37 -2.71 9.32
N ASP A 237 7.35 -3.06 10.61
CA ASP A 237 6.09 -3.11 11.35
C ASP A 237 5.49 -1.69 11.51
N ILE A 238 4.17 -1.58 11.55
CA ILE A 238 3.46 -0.30 11.73
C ILE A 238 3.94 0.46 12.97
N SER A 239 4.28 -0.24 14.06
CA SER A 239 4.79 0.34 15.30
C SER A 239 6.12 1.07 15.13
N GLU A 240 6.90 0.69 14.12
CA GLU A 240 8.28 1.13 13.91
C GLU A 240 8.41 2.22 12.83
N THR A 241 7.30 2.59 12.18
CA THR A 241 7.28 3.60 11.12
C THR A 241 7.61 5.01 11.61
N LEU A 242 8.30 5.78 10.77
CA LEU A 242 8.84 7.11 11.08
C LEU A 242 8.52 8.10 9.96
N GLU A 243 8.36 9.39 10.32
CA GLU A 243 8.19 10.53 9.41
C GLU A 243 6.97 10.49 8.44
N ASP A 244 6.28 9.35 8.33
CA ASP A 244 5.10 9.17 7.50
C ASP A 244 3.82 9.57 8.24
N GLN A 245 3.11 10.57 7.73
CA GLN A 245 1.89 11.11 8.33
C GLN A 245 0.73 10.12 8.30
N LEU A 246 0.59 9.36 7.19
CA LEU A 246 -0.46 8.36 7.06
C LEU A 246 -0.19 7.20 8.02
N ALA A 247 1.06 6.71 8.06
CA ALA A 247 1.46 5.66 8.99
C ALA A 247 1.24 6.09 10.45
N ARG A 248 1.58 7.34 10.80
CA ARG A 248 1.33 7.89 12.14
C ARG A 248 -0.17 7.91 12.49
N ALA A 249 -1.02 8.31 11.55
CA ALA A 249 -2.47 8.39 11.78
C ALA A 249 -3.08 6.99 11.94
N VAL A 250 -2.69 6.05 11.06
CA VAL A 250 -3.10 4.64 11.10
C VAL A 250 -2.63 4.00 12.40
N ARG A 251 -1.35 4.10 12.75
CA ARG A 251 -0.79 3.58 14.01
C ARG A 251 -1.54 4.09 15.24
N LYS A 252 -1.84 5.40 15.30
CA LYS A 252 -2.58 5.98 16.43
C LYS A 252 -3.99 5.41 16.54
N LYS A 253 -4.68 5.21 15.42
CA LYS A 253 -6.05 4.65 15.41
C LYS A 253 -6.03 3.14 15.71
N LEU A 254 -5.08 2.37 15.17
CA LEU A 254 -4.89 0.94 15.48
C LEU A 254 -4.59 0.72 16.97
N LYS A 255 -3.75 1.57 17.58
CA LYS A 255 -3.46 1.48 19.02
C LYS A 255 -4.72 1.64 19.88
N LYS A 256 -5.67 2.49 19.46
CA LYS A 256 -6.98 2.62 20.14
C LYS A 256 -7.87 1.38 19.97
N MET A 257 -7.60 0.56 18.96
CA MET A 257 -8.25 -0.72 18.71
C MET A 257 -7.49 -1.90 19.33
N ASN A 258 -6.51 -1.63 20.21
CA ASN A 258 -5.62 -2.62 20.84
C ASN A 258 -4.71 -3.39 19.87
N ILE A 259 -4.42 -2.83 18.69
CA ILE A 259 -3.47 -3.37 17.72
C ILE A 259 -2.21 -2.51 17.79
N GLU A 260 -1.19 -2.98 18.50
CA GLU A 260 0.05 -2.23 18.70
C GLU A 260 1.14 -2.59 17.68
N SER A 261 1.21 -3.85 17.25
CA SER A 261 2.19 -4.39 16.29
C SER A 261 1.64 -5.62 15.55
N GLY A 262 2.42 -6.18 14.63
CA GLY A 262 2.07 -7.37 13.84
C GLY A 262 1.49 -7.04 12.46
N VAL A 263 1.60 -5.78 12.02
CA VAL A 263 1.10 -5.33 10.71
C VAL A 263 2.29 -4.80 9.92
N PRO A 264 2.85 -5.59 8.98
CA PRO A 264 3.92 -5.11 8.12
C PRO A 264 3.38 -4.05 7.16
N VAL A 265 4.16 -3.00 6.95
CA VAL A 265 3.79 -1.87 6.10
C VAL A 265 4.96 -1.41 5.25
N VAL A 266 4.64 -0.88 4.07
CA VAL A 266 5.60 -0.12 3.25
C VAL A 266 5.33 1.36 3.44
N TYR A 267 6.37 2.08 3.85
CA TYR A 267 6.32 3.52 4.10
C TYR A 267 7.58 4.18 3.54
N SER A 268 7.65 5.50 3.64
CA SER A 268 8.90 6.21 3.39
C SER A 268 9.22 7.16 4.53
N ALA A 269 10.48 7.14 4.96
CA ALA A 269 11.05 7.99 6.00
C ALA A 269 11.43 9.40 5.47
N GLU A 270 11.06 9.73 4.23
CA GLU A 270 11.21 11.06 3.67
C GLU A 270 10.30 12.06 4.39
N LYS A 271 10.90 13.16 4.87
CA LYS A 271 10.14 14.30 5.38
C LYS A 271 9.58 15.11 4.19
N PRO A 272 8.29 15.42 4.15
CA PRO A 272 7.73 16.24 3.06
C PRO A 272 8.29 17.67 3.15
N HIS A 273 9.23 18.03 2.27
CA HIS A 273 9.92 19.32 2.35
C HIS A 273 9.34 20.41 1.42
N HIS A 274 8.71 20.02 0.31
CA HIS A 274 8.48 20.96 -0.80
C HIS A 274 7.06 21.00 -1.37
N VAL A 275 6.17 20.11 -0.91
CA VAL A 275 4.84 19.95 -1.50
C VAL A 275 3.78 20.57 -0.59
N LYS A 276 3.30 21.75 -0.97
CA LYS A 276 2.09 22.32 -0.39
C LYS A 276 0.87 21.61 -0.99
N LEU A 277 -0.16 21.40 -0.17
CA LEU A 277 -1.46 20.92 -0.67
C LEU A 277 -1.93 21.89 -1.75
N LEU A 278 -2.26 21.36 -2.94
CA LEU A 278 -2.80 22.21 -4.00
C LEU A 278 -4.17 22.74 -3.53
N PRO A 279 -4.44 24.05 -3.61
CA PRO A 279 -5.77 24.56 -3.40
C PRO A 279 -6.69 23.92 -4.44
N LEU A 280 -7.85 23.43 -3.99
CA LEU A 280 -8.92 23.04 -4.91
C LEU A 280 -9.46 24.35 -5.48
N GLU A 281 -9.24 24.61 -6.78
CA GLU A 281 -9.97 25.67 -7.48
C GLU A 281 -11.46 25.39 -7.32
N GLU A 282 -12.25 26.37 -6.86
CA GLU A 282 -13.67 26.21 -6.51
C GLU A 282 -14.51 25.65 -7.68
N GLU A 283 -14.08 25.84 -8.92
CA GLU A 283 -14.68 25.24 -10.12
C GLU A 283 -14.45 23.72 -10.23
N ARG A 284 -13.28 23.21 -9.81
CA ARG A 284 -12.98 21.76 -9.83
C ARG A 284 -13.72 20.97 -8.76
N VAL A 285 -14.24 21.63 -7.73
CA VAL A 285 -15.06 20.98 -6.69
C VAL A 285 -16.39 20.50 -7.30
N LYS A 286 -17.00 21.31 -8.18
CA LYS A 286 -18.24 20.94 -8.88
C LYS A 286 -18.03 19.82 -9.89
N GLU A 287 -16.92 19.84 -10.64
CA GLU A 287 -16.60 18.77 -11.60
C GLU A 287 -16.13 17.47 -10.91
N ALA A 288 -15.41 17.56 -9.78
CA ALA A 288 -14.96 16.38 -9.04
C ALA A 288 -16.13 15.57 -8.45
N ASP A 289 -17.19 16.24 -8.00
CA ASP A 289 -18.43 15.59 -7.55
C ASP A 289 -19.17 14.88 -8.70
N ASP A 290 -19.11 15.40 -9.93
CA ASP A 290 -19.74 14.80 -11.11
C ASP A 290 -19.02 13.51 -11.60
N PHE A 291 -17.74 13.33 -11.25
CA PHE A 291 -16.94 12.15 -11.62
C PHE A 291 -16.59 11.23 -10.43
N ALA A 292 -16.92 11.60 -9.20
CA ALA A 292 -16.74 10.77 -8.02
C ALA A 292 -17.96 9.85 -7.81
N ALA A 293 -17.70 8.56 -7.58
CA ALA A 293 -18.78 7.60 -7.33
C ALA A 293 -19.48 7.82 -5.98
N LEU A 294 -18.92 8.62 -5.07
CA LEU A 294 -19.45 8.85 -3.72
C LEU A 294 -19.14 10.29 -3.24
N PRO A 295 -20.15 11.00 -2.66
CA PRO A 295 -19.98 12.33 -2.08
C PRO A 295 -19.32 12.22 -0.69
N ASP A 296 -17.99 12.29 -0.67
CA ASP A 296 -17.10 12.60 0.49
C ASP A 296 -15.62 12.25 0.18
N PHE A 297 -15.33 11.73 -1.02
CA PHE A 297 -14.01 11.26 -1.37
C PHE A 297 -13.12 12.38 -1.96
N ARG A 298 -12.23 12.87 -1.09
CA ARG A 298 -11.05 13.76 -1.29
C ARG A 298 -11.23 15.23 -0.90
N SER A 299 -11.08 15.48 0.41
CA SER A 299 -10.53 16.74 0.91
C SER A 299 -9.03 16.87 0.56
N ARG A 300 -8.71 17.59 -0.53
CA ARG A 300 -7.35 17.98 -1.00
C ARG A 300 -6.51 16.86 -1.62
N ILE A 301 -6.12 17.04 -2.89
CA ILE A 301 -5.25 16.11 -3.62
C ILE A 301 -3.79 16.45 -3.32
N LEU A 302 -3.07 15.54 -2.65
CA LEU A 302 -1.61 15.58 -2.58
C LEU A 302 -1.05 15.23 -3.97
N PRO A 303 -0.16 16.04 -4.56
CA PRO A 303 0.47 15.67 -5.82
C PRO A 303 1.37 14.46 -5.60
N VAL A 304 1.40 13.61 -6.63
CA VAL A 304 2.05 12.30 -6.56
C VAL A 304 3.01 12.17 -7.73
N LEU A 305 4.30 11.99 -7.43
CA LEU A 305 5.28 11.56 -8.41
C LEU A 305 5.07 10.07 -8.66
N GLY A 306 4.68 9.70 -9.88
CA GLY A 306 4.18 8.34 -10.19
C GLY A 306 5.16 7.21 -9.87
N THR A 307 6.46 7.48 -9.88
CA THR A 307 7.50 6.49 -9.56
C THR A 307 7.43 5.97 -8.13
N LEU A 308 7.03 6.81 -7.15
CA LEU A 308 7.02 6.42 -5.74
C LEU A 308 5.93 5.39 -5.41
N PRO A 309 4.65 5.60 -5.79
CA PRO A 309 3.63 4.56 -5.67
C PRO A 309 4.02 3.26 -6.37
N SER A 310 4.64 3.33 -7.55
CA SER A 310 5.12 2.15 -8.27
C SER A 310 6.15 1.38 -7.46
N MET A 311 7.13 2.07 -6.88
CA MET A 311 8.15 1.47 -6.01
C MET A 311 7.56 0.87 -4.74
N PHE A 312 6.55 1.51 -4.14
CA PHE A 312 5.81 0.92 -3.01
C PHE A 312 5.13 -0.39 -3.43
N GLY A 313 4.49 -0.41 -4.61
CA GLY A 313 3.87 -1.61 -5.15
C GLY A 313 4.88 -2.72 -5.43
N MET A 314 6.04 -2.39 -6.00
CA MET A 314 7.14 -3.32 -6.23
C MET A 314 7.71 -3.88 -4.92
N ALA A 315 7.96 -3.01 -3.92
CA ALA A 315 8.45 -3.42 -2.61
C ALA A 315 7.46 -4.36 -1.89
N ILE A 316 6.16 -4.06 -1.97
CA ILE A 316 5.09 -4.95 -1.47
C ILE A 316 5.15 -6.30 -2.18
N ALA A 317 5.22 -6.32 -3.51
CA ALA A 317 5.26 -7.57 -4.26
C ALA A 317 6.49 -8.41 -3.89
N SER A 318 7.68 -7.81 -3.83
CA SER A 318 8.89 -8.49 -3.40
C SER A 318 8.74 -9.08 -2.00
N PHE A 319 8.19 -8.32 -1.05
CA PHE A 319 7.95 -8.82 0.30
C PHE A 319 6.97 -10.00 0.33
N VAL A 320 5.86 -9.91 -0.39
CA VAL A 320 4.86 -10.99 -0.47
C VAL A 320 5.47 -12.23 -1.11
N ILE A 321 6.18 -12.09 -2.23
CA ILE A 321 6.85 -13.20 -2.92
C ILE A 321 7.82 -13.92 -1.98
N LEU A 322 8.68 -13.18 -1.28
CA LEU A 322 9.67 -13.76 -0.37
C LEU A 322 9.02 -14.41 0.87
N LYS A 323 7.89 -13.86 1.36
CA LYS A 323 7.12 -14.49 2.45
C LYS A 323 6.41 -15.77 2.00
N LEU A 324 5.83 -15.79 0.80
CA LEU A 324 5.19 -17.00 0.24
C LEU A 324 6.22 -18.08 -0.10
N ALA A 325 7.40 -17.67 -0.57
CA ALA A 325 8.52 -18.57 -0.84
C ALA A 325 9.18 -19.14 0.43
N GLU A 326 8.84 -18.63 1.61
CA GLU A 326 9.52 -18.93 2.87
C GLU A 326 11.04 -18.71 2.72
N TYR A 327 11.43 -17.56 2.15
CA TYR A 327 12.82 -17.24 1.90
C TYR A 327 13.60 -17.16 3.24
N PRO A 328 14.73 -17.86 3.37
CA PRO A 328 15.44 -17.98 4.64
C PRO A 328 15.93 -16.61 5.12
N ASN A 329 15.80 -16.37 6.43
CA ASN A 329 16.27 -15.15 7.10
C ASN A 329 15.73 -13.83 6.51
N PHE A 330 14.57 -13.86 5.85
CA PHE A 330 13.93 -12.64 5.34
C PHE A 330 13.14 -11.91 6.43
N GLU A 331 13.85 -11.05 7.17
CA GLU A 331 13.27 -10.04 8.06
C GLU A 331 13.59 -8.64 7.51
N PRO A 332 12.57 -7.81 7.20
CA PRO A 332 12.82 -6.42 6.81
C PRO A 332 13.56 -5.66 7.90
N LEU A 333 14.63 -4.97 7.52
CA LEU A 333 15.41 -4.12 8.40
C LEU A 333 14.71 -2.78 8.60
N THR A 334 14.50 -2.39 9.86
CA THR A 334 13.97 -1.06 10.17
C THR A 334 15.10 -0.04 10.24
N ILE A 335 15.33 0.69 9.15
CA ILE A 335 16.34 1.75 9.14
C ILE A 335 15.74 3.00 9.77
N LYS A 336 15.86 3.11 11.10
CA LYS A 336 15.20 4.16 11.87
C LYS A 336 15.91 5.53 11.84
N LEU A 337 17.10 5.63 11.24
CA LEU A 337 17.92 6.85 11.10
C LEU A 337 17.91 7.74 12.36
N ARG A 338 18.25 7.13 13.49
CA ARG A 338 18.13 7.78 14.81
C ARG A 338 19.43 8.48 15.19
N ASP A 339 19.83 9.53 14.48
CA ASP A 339 21.11 10.24 14.70
C ASP A 339 21.35 10.64 16.16
N GLY A 340 20.30 11.16 16.83
CA GLY A 340 20.36 11.50 18.25
C GLY A 340 20.54 10.29 19.17
N LEU A 341 19.93 9.15 18.82
CA LEU A 341 20.14 7.89 19.54
C LEU A 341 21.56 7.39 19.33
N TYR A 342 22.06 7.38 18.10
CA TYR A 342 23.39 6.88 17.79
C TYR A 342 24.47 7.74 18.45
N ALA A 343 24.32 9.07 18.41
CA ALA A 343 25.18 9.99 19.14
C ALA A 343 25.13 9.76 20.67
N ARG A 344 23.97 9.42 21.23
CA ARG A 344 23.85 9.03 22.64
C ARG A 344 24.54 7.71 22.94
N ILE A 345 24.29 6.66 22.16
CA ILE A 345 24.92 5.34 22.33
C ILE A 345 26.43 5.45 22.17
N HIS A 346 26.92 6.21 21.20
CA HIS A 346 28.34 6.47 21.00
C HIS A 346 28.98 7.18 22.20
N ARG A 347 28.32 8.20 22.77
CA ARG A 347 28.77 8.84 24.02
C ARG A 347 28.79 7.87 25.20
N ASP A 348 27.76 7.04 25.34
CA ASP A 348 27.70 6.02 26.39
C ASP A 348 28.83 4.99 26.21
N LEU A 349 29.12 4.57 24.97
CA LEU A 349 30.20 3.65 24.63
C LEU A 349 31.59 4.24 24.95
N LEU A 350 31.84 5.49 24.55
CA LEU A 350 33.07 6.23 24.89
C LEU A 350 33.29 6.32 26.41
N ALA A 351 32.24 6.63 27.16
CA ALA A 351 32.31 6.70 28.61
C ALA A 351 32.65 5.34 29.24
N ARG A 352 32.07 4.25 28.72
CA ARG A 352 32.39 2.88 29.17
C ARG A 352 33.83 2.49 28.85
N GLU A 353 34.28 2.75 27.63
CA GLU A 353 35.66 2.47 27.20
C GLU A 353 36.69 3.20 28.06
N SER A 354 36.44 4.48 28.36
CA SER A 354 37.32 5.26 29.22
C SER A 354 37.30 4.77 30.68
N ASN A 355 36.14 4.36 31.20
CA ASN A 355 36.01 3.98 32.61
C ASN A 355 36.50 2.55 32.88
N GLN A 356 36.18 1.59 32.01
CA GLN A 356 36.50 0.17 32.21
C GLN A 356 37.88 -0.18 31.69
N TYR A 357 38.26 0.34 30.53
CA TYR A 357 39.47 -0.07 29.81
C TYR A 357 40.55 1.01 29.76
N LYS A 358 40.30 2.18 30.39
CA LYS A 358 41.16 3.38 30.33
C LYS A 358 41.52 3.77 28.89
N ASN A 359 40.70 3.37 27.93
CA ASN A 359 40.90 3.61 26.52
C ASN A 359 40.12 4.87 26.12
N LYS A 360 40.83 5.92 25.72
CA LYS A 360 40.23 7.18 25.25
C LYS A 360 40.00 7.21 23.74
N ASN A 361 40.52 6.24 23.01
CA ASN A 361 40.42 6.19 21.56
C ASN A 361 39.35 5.17 21.15
N CYS A 362 38.20 5.65 20.69
CA CYS A 362 37.15 4.82 20.10
C CYS A 362 37.30 4.83 18.58
N PRO A 363 37.56 3.68 17.94
CA PRO A 363 37.69 3.61 16.49
C PRO A 363 36.34 3.66 15.75
N LEU A 364 35.22 3.66 16.48
CA LEU A 364 33.87 3.67 15.93
C LEU A 364 33.30 5.09 16.01
N ASP A 365 32.73 5.59 14.92
CA ASP A 365 31.99 6.85 14.87
C ASP A 365 30.48 6.63 15.17
N PRO A 366 29.65 7.69 15.27
CA PRO A 366 28.21 7.53 15.49
C PRO A 366 27.47 6.75 14.40
N ARG A 367 27.90 6.80 13.14
CA ARG A 367 27.32 6.01 12.04
C ARG A 367 27.70 4.54 12.17
N ASP A 368 28.93 4.25 12.58
CA ASP A 368 29.40 2.89 12.85
C ASP A 368 28.61 2.26 14.01
N VAL A 369 28.34 3.05 15.06
CA VAL A 369 27.44 2.68 16.15
C VAL A 369 26.02 2.42 15.65
N GLY A 370 25.52 3.26 14.74
CA GLY A 370 24.23 3.04 14.07
C GLY A 370 24.18 1.73 13.29
N TYR A 371 25.23 1.43 12.52
CA TYR A 371 25.38 0.19 11.76
C TYR A 371 25.42 -1.03 12.71
N ILE A 372 26.27 -1.02 13.73
CA ILE A 372 26.35 -2.12 14.70
C ILE A 372 24.99 -2.32 15.38
N TYR A 373 24.34 -1.24 15.80
CA TYR A 373 23.07 -1.31 16.51
C TYR A 373 21.92 -1.80 15.63
N GLU A 374 21.73 -1.25 14.43
CA GLU A 374 20.56 -1.54 13.57
C GLU A 374 20.81 -2.72 12.60
N GLU A 375 22.01 -2.88 12.03
CA GLU A 375 22.31 -3.90 11.01
C GLU A 375 22.80 -5.21 11.63
N ILE A 376 23.78 -5.15 12.55
CA ILE A 376 24.34 -6.37 13.15
C ILE A 376 23.37 -6.93 14.20
N TRP A 377 22.85 -6.07 15.07
CA TRP A 377 22.05 -6.49 16.22
C TRP A 377 20.55 -6.21 16.10
N GLN A 378 20.09 -5.60 15.00
CA GLN A 378 18.66 -5.34 14.72
C GLN A 378 17.92 -4.62 15.85
N GLY A 379 18.64 -3.77 16.58
CA GLY A 379 18.11 -3.04 17.73
C GLY A 379 17.84 -3.89 18.98
N ARG A 380 18.29 -5.15 19.01
CA ARG A 380 18.02 -6.14 20.08
C ARG A 380 19.27 -6.38 20.93
N SER A 381 19.06 -6.80 22.18
CA SER A 381 20.11 -7.37 23.01
C SER A 381 20.43 -8.79 22.52
N VAL A 382 21.73 -9.14 22.49
CA VAL A 382 22.20 -10.50 22.24
C VAL A 382 21.73 -11.49 23.30
N LEU A 383 21.44 -11.02 24.52
CA LEU A 383 21.04 -11.90 25.62
C LEU A 383 19.51 -11.98 25.79
N SER A 384 18.81 -10.84 25.82
CA SER A 384 17.38 -10.76 26.13
C SER A 384 16.48 -10.41 24.94
N GLY A 385 17.03 -10.13 23.76
CA GLY A 385 16.23 -9.80 22.58
C GLY A 385 15.70 -8.36 22.60
N PRO A 386 14.44 -8.10 22.20
CA PRO A 386 13.90 -6.74 22.07
C PRO A 386 14.02 -5.90 23.35
N SER A 387 14.69 -4.75 23.29
CA SER A 387 14.85 -3.84 24.44
C SER A 387 14.98 -2.37 24.01
N GLU A 388 14.36 -1.47 24.78
CA GLU A 388 14.42 -0.02 24.54
C GLU A 388 15.69 0.65 25.09
N ARG A 389 16.40 -0.02 26.01
CA ARG A 389 17.53 0.55 26.76
C ARG A 389 18.79 -0.28 26.58
N VAL A 390 19.28 -0.29 25.37
CA VAL A 390 20.52 -0.99 25.03
C VAL A 390 21.77 -0.12 25.28
N ALA A 391 22.90 -0.79 25.43
CA ALA A 391 24.24 -0.25 25.42
C ALA A 391 25.12 -1.15 24.56
N LEU A 392 26.09 -0.54 23.86
CA LEU A 392 27.15 -1.28 23.21
C LEU A 392 28.31 -1.49 24.20
N THR A 393 28.89 -2.68 24.17
CA THR A 393 30.12 -3.01 24.93
C THR A 393 30.97 -4.00 24.15
N ARG A 394 32.21 -4.22 24.58
CA ARG A 394 33.09 -5.24 24.00
C ARG A 394 32.51 -6.62 24.28
N TRP A 395 32.58 -7.54 23.31
CA TRP A 395 32.23 -8.93 23.57
C TRP A 395 33.35 -9.65 24.32
N ILE A 396 34.55 -9.63 23.75
CA ILE A 396 35.77 -10.14 24.38
C ILE A 396 36.49 -8.95 25.00
N ARG A 397 36.58 -8.93 26.33
CA ARG A 397 37.09 -7.80 27.12
C ARG A 397 38.54 -7.44 26.78
N ASP A 398 39.39 -8.44 26.60
CA ASP A 398 40.82 -8.26 26.31
C ASP A 398 41.11 -7.85 24.86
N LYS A 399 40.15 -8.00 23.96
CA LYS A 399 40.30 -7.56 22.56
C LYS A 399 39.86 -6.11 22.41
N PRO A 400 40.47 -5.36 21.48
CA PRO A 400 40.09 -3.97 21.25
C PRO A 400 38.65 -3.86 20.74
N LEU A 401 38.05 -2.69 20.98
CA LEU A 401 36.75 -2.33 20.42
C LEU A 401 36.83 -2.32 18.88
N SER A 402 35.91 -3.00 18.22
CA SER A 402 35.83 -3.10 16.75
C SER A 402 34.45 -3.60 16.34
N TYR A 403 34.12 -3.53 15.06
CA TYR A 403 32.85 -4.05 14.50
C TYR A 403 32.55 -5.50 14.88
N ILE A 404 33.59 -6.35 14.90
CA ILE A 404 33.46 -7.78 15.18
C ILE A 404 33.53 -8.12 16.68
N ASN A 405 33.91 -7.16 17.52
CA ASN A 405 34.05 -7.34 18.96
C ASN A 405 33.15 -6.40 19.75
N THR A 406 32.01 -5.99 19.17
CA THR A 406 31.04 -5.11 19.82
C THR A 406 29.67 -5.76 19.79
N VAL A 407 29.06 -5.88 20.96
CA VAL A 407 27.74 -6.49 21.15
C VAL A 407 26.74 -5.48 21.68
N CYS A 408 25.47 -5.69 21.32
CA CYS A 408 24.35 -4.96 21.88
C CYS A 408 23.76 -5.72 23.07
N MET A 409 23.65 -5.07 24.22
CA MET A 409 23.11 -5.64 25.47
C MET A 409 22.20 -4.62 26.15
N THR A 410 21.34 -5.02 27.09
CA THR A 410 20.67 -4.04 27.97
C THR A 410 21.69 -3.34 28.86
N LYS A 411 21.33 -2.19 29.42
CA LYS A 411 22.23 -1.47 30.35
C LYS A 411 22.60 -2.30 31.57
N GLU A 412 21.69 -3.12 32.08
CA GLU A 412 21.94 -4.04 33.19
C GLU A 412 22.87 -5.19 32.77
N GLU A 413 22.60 -5.82 31.63
CA GLU A 413 23.41 -6.92 31.08
C GLU A 413 24.84 -6.48 30.80
N ALA A 414 25.01 -5.34 30.13
CA ALA A 414 26.34 -4.82 29.84
C ALA A 414 27.13 -4.56 31.13
N LYS A 415 26.46 -4.08 32.20
CA LYS A 415 27.12 -3.87 33.51
C LYS A 415 27.50 -5.19 34.19
N ALA A 416 26.69 -6.24 34.03
CA ALA A 416 27.01 -7.56 34.53
C ALA A 416 28.17 -8.18 33.74
N HIS A 417 28.16 -8.03 32.41
CA HIS A 417 29.20 -8.49 31.51
C HIS A 417 30.56 -7.83 31.81
N ASP A 418 30.58 -6.51 32.06
CA ASP A 418 31.81 -5.79 32.41
C ASP A 418 32.43 -6.24 33.75
N LYS A 419 31.69 -6.99 34.59
CA LYS A 419 32.21 -7.55 35.86
C LYS A 419 32.79 -8.95 35.72
N LEU A 420 32.57 -9.63 34.60
CA LEU A 420 33.10 -10.97 34.38
C LEU A 420 34.62 -10.96 34.28
N PRO A 421 35.34 -11.99 34.76
CA PRO A 421 36.77 -12.15 34.51
C PRO A 421 37.09 -12.12 33.01
N ALA A 422 38.29 -11.67 32.65
CA ALA A 422 38.67 -11.51 31.25
C ALA A 422 38.89 -12.86 30.52
N ASP A 423 39.21 -13.90 31.29
CA ASP A 423 39.48 -15.28 30.89
C ASP A 423 38.23 -16.18 30.91
N VAL A 424 37.05 -15.62 31.21
CA VAL A 424 35.81 -16.39 31.25
C VAL A 424 35.45 -16.93 29.85
N ASP A 425 35.11 -18.21 29.76
CA ASP A 425 34.54 -18.77 28.53
C ASP A 425 33.10 -18.26 28.37
N LEU A 426 32.95 -17.26 27.50
CA LEU A 426 31.66 -16.63 27.23
C LEU A 426 30.65 -17.56 26.59
N ARG A 427 31.08 -18.58 25.84
CA ARG A 427 30.16 -19.57 25.25
C ARG A 427 29.58 -20.46 26.32
N GLN A 428 30.42 -20.90 27.26
CA GLN A 428 29.95 -21.67 28.41
C GLN A 428 29.06 -20.82 29.33
N HIS A 429 29.38 -19.53 29.50
CA HIS A 429 28.66 -18.64 30.40
C HIS A 429 27.27 -18.25 29.87
N TYR A 430 27.15 -17.93 28.58
CA TYR A 430 25.89 -17.47 27.98
C TYR A 430 25.12 -18.52 27.19
N GLY A 431 25.73 -19.68 26.91
CA GLY A 431 25.15 -20.82 26.20
C GLY A 431 25.44 -20.83 24.70
N ASP A 432 25.48 -22.03 24.11
CA ASP A 432 25.64 -22.21 22.67
C ASP A 432 24.42 -21.66 21.91
N GLY A 433 24.64 -20.64 21.07
CA GLY A 433 23.60 -19.98 20.28
C GLY A 433 23.47 -18.47 20.48
N LYS A 434 24.36 -17.85 21.28
CA LYS A 434 24.42 -16.40 21.51
C LYS A 434 25.74 -15.77 21.08
#